data_AF-A0AAV4YJ01-F1
#
_entry.id   AF-A0AAV4YJ01-F1
#
_cell.length_a   1.000
_cell.length_b   1.000
_cell.length_c   1.000
_cell.angle_alpha   90.00
_cell.angle_beta   90.00
_cell.angle_gamma   90.00
#
_symmetry.space_group_name_H-M   'P 1'
#
loop_
_entity.id
_entity.type
_entity.pdbx_description
1 polymer ?
#
loop_
_entity_poly.entity_id
_entity_poly.type
_entity_poly.pdbx_seq_one_letter_code
_entity_poly.pdbx_strand_id
1 'polypeptide(L)'
;MASPSIQHDWYQNEVAEQARHELEQQLQEAVLAQLHPDFYRLWQQLQKTPADRRGALYDEAFGKLARFQQAWRGMDLVAREQMQTLKLDLNRPLAHAPQGDNLLEQVRQLRPQVAEYDAVREEVRKLLAMPMAKHWPTLSMSTLRAGESSTELGQIRSILNELGDSAPTHQDSLYDPETEQAIKQFQRRHGLTADGIIGRQTRSWLNTGPEVRASLLVRNLWRRDLVDHLAGRYVLVNIPDYRLSVVESGSEVFTSRVIVGKEQRATPILASEIRSIVLNPAWHVPRSILSKDILPKLGRDPAYLDREQFEVIDGEGNPVQFSEDGWHHALASGFPYRLRQKPGDHNALGRYKFYLPNNDAIYLHSTPRKALFEQGARAFSSGCIRVEHADDLAELLLADSRYQPDKVASILKETQTKWLPLSNPIPVFTVYWSSWIDEEGRQQLRNDIYGFDRVSYQSRLL
;
A
#
# COMPACT_ATOMS: atom_id res chain seq x y z
N MET A 1 36.77 -18.45 -6.90
CA MET A 1 37.31 -17.49 -7.88
C MET A 1 37.02 -16.10 -7.35
N ALA A 2 38.03 -15.24 -7.19
CA ALA A 2 37.81 -13.87 -6.75
C ALA A 2 36.89 -13.16 -7.76
N SER A 3 35.89 -12.41 -7.29
CA SER A 3 35.14 -11.53 -8.19
C SER A 3 36.12 -10.60 -8.91
N PRO A 4 35.96 -10.35 -10.22
CA PRO A 4 36.71 -9.30 -10.87
C PRO A 4 36.49 -8.00 -10.09
N SER A 5 37.59 -7.35 -9.69
CA SER A 5 37.52 -6.04 -9.07
C SER A 5 36.92 -5.09 -10.09
N ILE A 6 35.73 -4.58 -9.79
CA ILE A 6 35.12 -3.51 -10.57
C ILE A 6 36.05 -2.31 -10.44
N GLN A 7 36.64 -1.88 -11.55
CA GLN A 7 37.53 -0.74 -11.60
C GLN A 7 37.16 0.07 -12.83
N HIS A 8 36.58 1.24 -12.63
CA HIS A 8 36.25 2.16 -13.72
C HIS A 8 37.19 3.37 -13.69
N ASP A 9 37.47 3.93 -14.87
CA ASP A 9 38.05 5.26 -14.95
C ASP A 9 36.96 6.32 -14.84
N TRP A 10 36.68 6.71 -13.60
CA TRP A 10 35.65 7.69 -13.30
C TRP A 10 35.97 9.08 -13.82
N TYR A 11 37.18 9.42 -14.28
CA TYR A 11 37.59 10.79 -14.65
C TYR A 11 37.99 10.95 -16.11
N GLN A 12 37.83 9.91 -16.93
CA GLN A 12 38.37 9.84 -18.29
C GLN A 12 37.81 10.90 -19.25
N ASN A 13 36.51 11.19 -19.18
CA ASN A 13 35.79 12.00 -20.16
C ASN A 13 34.46 12.53 -19.59
N GLU A 14 33.73 13.28 -20.42
CA GLU A 14 32.42 13.85 -20.08
C GLU A 14 31.37 12.79 -19.72
N VAL A 15 31.38 11.62 -20.38
CA VAL A 15 30.46 10.51 -20.07
C VAL A 15 30.73 9.98 -18.66
N ALA A 16 32.00 9.84 -18.28
CA ALA A 16 32.38 9.45 -16.93
C ALA A 16 31.95 10.49 -15.89
N GLU A 17 32.02 11.79 -16.23
CA GLU A 17 31.49 12.86 -15.37
C GLU A 17 29.98 12.77 -15.15
N GLN A 18 29.21 12.58 -16.21
CA GLN A 18 27.77 12.36 -16.11
C GLN A 18 27.45 11.11 -15.27
N ALA A 19 28.23 10.04 -15.44
CA ALA A 19 28.08 8.81 -14.67
C ALA A 19 28.39 9.02 -13.17
N ARG A 20 29.41 9.81 -12.80
CA ARG A 20 29.70 10.17 -11.40
C ARG A 20 28.53 10.92 -10.77
N HIS A 21 28.02 11.96 -11.45
CA HIS A 21 26.87 12.73 -10.94
C HIS A 21 25.63 11.84 -10.76
N GLU A 22 25.38 10.97 -11.73
CA GLU A 22 24.28 10.02 -11.66
C GLU A 22 24.42 9.04 -10.49
N LEU A 23 25.62 8.50 -10.28
CA LEU A 23 25.88 7.57 -9.18
C LEU A 23 25.73 8.25 -7.81
N GLU A 24 26.26 9.48 -7.66
CA GLU A 24 26.12 10.26 -6.43
C GLU A 24 24.65 10.56 -6.13
N GLN A 25 23.85 10.88 -7.15
CA GLN A 25 22.42 11.10 -7.03
C GLN A 25 21.69 9.83 -6.55
N GLN A 26 21.93 8.68 -7.18
CA GLN A 26 21.34 7.41 -6.74
C GLN A 26 21.75 7.01 -5.32
N LEU A 27 23.00 7.29 -4.93
CA LEU A 27 23.45 7.03 -3.57
C LEU A 27 22.71 7.91 -2.55
N GLN A 28 22.50 9.19 -2.86
CA GLN A 28 21.71 10.10 -2.02
C GLN A 28 20.26 9.63 -1.89
N GLU A 29 19.64 9.16 -2.98
CA GLU A 29 18.30 8.57 -2.96
C GLU A 29 18.25 7.32 -2.08
N ALA A 30 19.25 6.44 -2.16
CA ALA A 30 19.35 5.25 -1.33
C ALA A 30 19.53 5.56 0.16
N VAL A 31 20.27 6.64 0.48
CA VAL A 31 20.39 7.17 1.84
C VAL A 31 19.06 7.73 2.34
N LEU A 32 18.40 8.56 1.52
CA LEU A 32 17.12 9.20 1.85
C LEU A 32 16.02 8.17 2.09
N ALA A 33 15.97 7.11 1.28
CA ALA A 33 15.04 6.00 1.46
C ALA A 33 15.43 5.03 2.58
N GLN A 34 16.60 5.22 3.19
CA GLN A 34 17.17 4.38 4.24
C GLN A 34 17.25 2.90 3.83
N LEU A 35 17.70 2.64 2.59
CA LEU A 35 17.70 1.28 2.03
C LEU A 35 18.70 0.36 2.72
N HIS A 36 19.88 0.87 3.09
CA HIS A 36 20.91 0.08 3.75
C HIS A 36 21.94 0.99 4.46
N PRO A 37 22.48 0.62 5.64
CA PRO A 37 23.46 1.44 6.36
C PRO A 37 24.76 1.69 5.58
N ASP A 38 25.15 0.79 4.67
CA ASP A 38 26.35 0.97 3.84
C ASP A 38 26.26 2.20 2.95
N PHE A 39 25.08 2.54 2.43
CA PHE A 39 24.91 3.71 1.59
C PHE A 39 25.17 5.00 2.36
N TYR A 40 24.72 5.07 3.61
CA TYR A 40 25.00 6.22 4.48
C TYR A 40 26.49 6.34 4.79
N ARG A 41 27.16 5.22 5.09
CA ARG A 41 28.62 5.19 5.33
C ARG A 41 29.40 5.66 4.12
N LEU A 42 29.07 5.16 2.93
CA LEU A 42 29.69 5.56 1.67
C LEU A 42 29.47 7.03 1.35
N TRP A 43 28.24 7.52 1.51
CA TRP A 43 27.91 8.91 1.30
C TRP A 43 28.73 9.82 2.22
N GLN A 44 28.83 9.50 3.51
CA GLN A 44 29.67 10.26 4.46
C GLN A 44 31.16 10.25 4.06
N GLN A 45 31.69 9.13 3.58
CA GLN A 45 33.07 9.03 3.11
C GLN A 45 33.31 9.88 1.85
N LEU A 46 32.39 9.86 0.88
CA LEU A 46 32.45 10.69 -0.31
C LEU A 46 32.49 12.19 0.07
N GLN A 47 31.62 12.63 0.98
CA GLN A 47 31.59 14.04 1.43
C GLN A 47 32.91 14.49 2.08
N LYS A 48 33.63 13.57 2.75
CA LYS A 48 34.92 13.86 3.40
C LYS A 48 36.13 13.70 2.48
N THR A 49 35.97 13.07 1.32
CA THR A 49 37.06 12.76 0.40
C THR A 49 37.12 13.81 -0.72
N PRO A 50 38.29 14.41 -1.01
CA PRO A 50 38.45 15.32 -2.14
C PRO A 50 38.05 14.70 -3.47
N ALA A 51 37.45 15.51 -4.35
CA ALA A 51 36.78 15.04 -5.57
C ALA A 51 37.69 14.23 -6.50
N ASP A 52 39.00 14.51 -6.53
CA ASP A 52 40.03 13.85 -7.32
C ASP A 52 40.47 12.48 -6.77
N ARG A 53 40.03 12.12 -5.55
CA ARG A 53 40.41 10.87 -4.85
C ARG A 53 39.22 9.94 -4.57
N ARG A 54 38.08 10.18 -5.21
CA ARG A 54 36.84 9.41 -4.98
C ARG A 54 36.69 8.16 -5.84
N GLY A 55 37.55 7.91 -6.83
CA GLY A 55 37.43 6.79 -7.78
C GLY A 55 37.12 5.44 -7.13
N ALA A 56 37.89 5.01 -6.13
CA ALA A 56 37.65 3.75 -5.41
C ALA A 56 36.32 3.74 -4.62
N LEU A 57 35.90 4.89 -4.09
CA LEU A 57 34.59 5.02 -3.42
C LEU A 57 33.44 4.95 -4.41
N TYR A 58 33.61 5.45 -5.63
CA TYR A 58 32.62 5.30 -6.70
C TYR A 58 32.50 3.84 -7.16
N ASP A 59 33.62 3.12 -7.31
CA ASP A 59 33.57 1.67 -7.59
C ASP A 59 32.85 0.89 -6.46
N GLU A 60 33.11 1.25 -5.20
CA GLU A 60 32.42 0.64 -4.06
C GLU A 60 30.92 0.95 -4.06
N ALA A 61 30.54 2.22 -4.29
CA ALA A 61 29.14 2.64 -4.36
C ALA A 61 28.39 1.97 -5.52
N PHE A 62 28.97 1.96 -6.71
CA PHE A 62 28.46 1.25 -7.88
C PHE A 62 28.23 -0.22 -7.57
N GLY A 63 29.25 -0.89 -7.02
CA GLY A 63 29.17 -2.31 -6.71
C GLY A 63 28.10 -2.62 -5.65
N LYS A 64 27.94 -1.79 -4.62
CA LYS A 64 26.92 -2.02 -3.58
C LYS A 64 25.51 -1.75 -4.10
N LEU A 65 25.30 -0.72 -4.91
CA LEU A 65 24.02 -0.44 -5.56
C LEU A 65 23.63 -1.58 -6.52
N ALA A 66 24.58 -2.09 -7.33
CA ALA A 66 24.35 -3.25 -8.20
C ALA A 66 23.92 -4.50 -7.42
N ARG A 67 24.60 -4.80 -6.31
CA ARG A 67 24.24 -5.95 -5.45
C ARG A 67 22.90 -5.75 -4.76
N PHE A 68 22.60 -4.53 -4.32
CA PHE A 68 21.33 -4.18 -3.72
C PHE A 68 20.20 -4.40 -4.73
N GLN A 69 20.31 -3.87 -5.94
CA GLN A 69 19.30 -4.04 -6.98
C GLN A 69 19.08 -5.53 -7.31
N GLN A 70 20.15 -6.32 -7.46
CA GLN A 70 20.05 -7.77 -7.69
C GLN A 70 19.36 -8.48 -6.53
N ALA A 71 19.71 -8.12 -5.30
CA ALA A 71 19.09 -8.71 -4.11
C ALA A 71 17.61 -8.30 -4.00
N TRP A 72 17.29 -7.03 -4.24
CA TRP A 72 15.94 -6.48 -4.27
C TRP A 72 15.08 -7.24 -5.27
N ARG A 73 15.57 -7.43 -6.50
CA ARG A 73 14.88 -8.19 -7.55
C ARG A 73 14.73 -9.68 -7.25
N GLY A 74 15.57 -10.23 -6.36
CA GLY A 74 15.45 -11.60 -5.86
C GLY A 74 14.54 -11.75 -4.64
N MET A 75 14.09 -10.65 -4.01
CA MET A 75 13.18 -10.71 -2.85
C MET A 75 11.77 -11.08 -3.29
N ASP A 76 11.08 -11.86 -2.45
CA ASP A 76 9.64 -12.04 -2.55
C ASP A 76 8.89 -10.73 -2.27
N LEU A 77 7.62 -10.67 -2.67
CA LEU A 77 6.80 -9.47 -2.57
C LEU A 77 6.66 -8.96 -1.12
N VAL A 78 6.56 -9.87 -0.14
CA VAL A 78 6.40 -9.50 1.28
C VAL A 78 7.66 -8.78 1.77
N ALA A 79 8.84 -9.33 1.48
CA ALA A 79 10.12 -8.75 1.88
C ALA A 79 10.35 -7.37 1.24
N ARG A 80 9.92 -7.17 -0.02
CA ARG A 80 9.99 -5.87 -0.71
C ARG A 80 9.06 -4.84 -0.10
N GLU A 81 7.78 -5.16 0.04
CA GLU A 81 6.77 -4.23 0.59
C GLU A 81 7.12 -3.80 2.03
N GLN A 82 7.73 -4.72 2.81
CA GLN A 82 8.22 -4.44 4.17
C GLN A 82 9.64 -3.86 4.23
N MET A 83 10.32 -3.65 3.08
CA MET A 83 11.68 -3.12 3.01
C MET A 83 12.67 -3.89 3.89
N GLN A 84 12.66 -5.23 3.81
CA GLN A 84 13.54 -6.12 4.59
C GLN A 84 15.00 -6.13 4.09
N THR A 85 15.58 -4.96 3.89
CA THR A 85 16.86 -4.77 3.21
C THR A 85 18.06 -4.75 4.15
N LEU A 86 17.85 -4.48 5.45
CA LEU A 86 18.94 -4.28 6.42
C LEU A 86 19.88 -5.49 6.62
N LYS A 87 19.44 -6.69 6.23
CA LYS A 87 20.21 -7.93 6.36
C LYS A 87 20.94 -8.33 5.07
N LEU A 88 20.83 -7.53 4.01
CA LEU A 88 21.45 -7.83 2.74
C LEU A 88 22.99 -7.74 2.85
N ASP A 89 23.68 -8.80 2.43
CA ASP A 89 25.14 -8.75 2.29
C ASP A 89 25.52 -8.06 0.97
N LEU A 90 25.86 -6.77 1.07
CA LEU A 90 26.33 -5.98 -0.06
C LEU A 90 27.83 -6.11 -0.33
N ASN A 91 28.56 -6.96 0.41
CA ASN A 91 29.99 -7.21 0.22
C ASN A 91 30.27 -8.54 -0.50
N ARG A 92 29.25 -9.38 -0.70
CA ARG A 92 29.35 -10.62 -1.47
C ARG A 92 29.82 -10.38 -2.92
N PRO A 93 30.40 -11.38 -3.61
CA PRO A 93 30.62 -11.35 -5.06
C PRO A 93 29.44 -10.81 -5.86
N LEU A 94 29.69 -9.89 -6.81
CA LEU A 94 28.64 -9.46 -7.75
C LEU A 94 28.40 -10.59 -8.75
N ALA A 95 27.15 -11.05 -8.87
CA ALA A 95 26.81 -12.19 -9.72
C ALA A 95 26.90 -11.83 -11.21
N HIS A 96 26.39 -10.65 -11.58
CA HIS A 96 26.42 -10.12 -12.94
C HIS A 96 26.77 -8.63 -12.88
N ALA A 97 27.75 -8.17 -13.66
CA ALA A 97 27.97 -6.74 -13.81
C ALA A 97 26.83 -6.12 -14.64
N PRO A 98 26.33 -4.91 -14.28
CA PRO A 98 25.47 -4.13 -15.17
C PRO A 98 26.12 -4.03 -16.55
N GLN A 99 25.32 -4.17 -17.60
CA GLN A 99 25.77 -4.10 -18.99
C GLN A 99 25.55 -2.70 -19.52
N GLY A 100 26.18 -2.31 -20.61
CA GLY A 100 25.96 -1.00 -21.23
C GLY A 100 27.13 -0.59 -22.09
N ASP A 101 26.86 0.19 -23.13
CA ASP A 101 27.86 0.61 -24.11
C ASP A 101 28.89 1.58 -23.48
N ASN A 102 28.52 2.20 -22.37
CA ASN A 102 29.37 3.11 -21.59
C ASN A 102 29.02 3.10 -20.10
N LEU A 103 29.86 3.75 -19.29
CA LEU A 103 29.72 3.82 -17.83
C LEU A 103 28.41 4.47 -17.39
N LEU A 104 27.93 5.50 -18.09
CA LEU A 104 26.68 6.18 -17.74
C LEU A 104 25.48 5.23 -17.87
N GLU A 105 25.43 4.43 -18.94
CA GLU A 105 24.39 3.42 -19.12
C GLU A 105 24.43 2.34 -18.02
N GLN A 106 25.63 1.87 -17.67
CA GLN A 106 25.81 0.90 -16.58
C GLN A 106 25.31 1.46 -15.24
N VAL A 107 25.58 2.74 -14.95
CA VAL A 107 25.08 3.40 -13.73
C VAL A 107 23.56 3.58 -13.80
N ARG A 108 22.98 3.96 -14.95
CA ARG A 108 21.52 4.11 -15.11
C ARG A 108 20.77 2.80 -14.92
N GLN A 109 21.38 1.66 -15.26
CA GLN A 109 20.78 0.35 -15.01
C GLN A 109 20.59 0.02 -13.54
N LEU A 110 21.26 0.72 -12.60
CA LEU A 110 21.14 0.47 -11.16
C LEU A 110 19.85 1.02 -10.54
N ARG A 111 19.15 1.92 -11.24
CA ARG A 111 17.90 2.57 -10.81
C ARG A 111 16.74 1.55 -10.76
N PRO A 112 15.69 1.81 -9.95
CA PRO A 112 14.36 1.24 -10.17
C PRO A 112 13.93 1.44 -11.64
N GLN A 113 13.45 0.38 -12.29
CA GLN A 113 13.04 0.43 -13.69
C GLN A 113 11.52 0.63 -13.76
N VAL A 114 11.09 1.84 -13.39
CA VAL A 114 9.69 2.26 -13.36
C VAL A 114 9.53 3.54 -14.17
N ALA A 115 8.39 3.67 -14.85
CA ALA A 115 8.15 4.77 -15.79
C ALA A 115 8.19 6.15 -15.10
N GLU A 116 7.79 6.22 -13.84
CA GLU A 116 7.73 7.43 -13.04
C GLU A 116 9.06 7.85 -12.38
N TYR A 117 10.16 7.13 -12.63
CA TYR A 117 11.44 7.37 -11.93
C TYR A 117 11.90 8.82 -11.98
N ASP A 118 11.96 9.41 -13.18
CA ASP A 118 12.43 10.77 -13.37
C ASP A 118 11.48 11.81 -12.77
N ALA A 119 10.16 11.56 -12.83
CA ALA A 119 9.15 12.43 -12.21
C ALA A 119 9.29 12.44 -10.68
N VAL A 120 9.52 11.26 -10.08
CA VAL A 120 9.73 11.11 -8.64
C VAL A 120 11.03 11.77 -8.21
N ARG A 121 12.11 11.61 -8.98
CA ARG A 121 13.39 12.27 -8.71
C ARG A 121 13.26 13.79 -8.75
N GLU A 122 12.54 14.33 -9.73
CA GLU A 122 12.31 15.77 -9.83
C GLU A 122 11.48 16.30 -8.65
N GLU A 123 10.46 15.55 -8.21
CA GLU A 123 9.67 15.94 -7.03
C GLU A 123 10.50 15.88 -5.74
N VAL A 124 11.35 14.86 -5.57
CA VAL A 124 12.31 14.77 -4.46
C VAL A 124 13.22 15.99 -4.44
N ARG A 125 13.75 16.40 -5.61
CA ARG A 125 14.59 17.60 -5.73
C ARG A 125 13.83 18.86 -5.33
N LYS A 126 12.57 19.02 -5.78
CA LYS A 126 11.72 20.15 -5.40
C LYS A 126 11.48 20.19 -3.90
N LEU A 127 11.06 19.08 -3.30
CA LEU A 127 10.82 18.94 -1.85
C LEU A 127 12.05 19.36 -1.04
N LEU A 128 13.23 18.84 -1.37
CA LEU A 128 14.46 19.13 -0.63
C LEU A 128 14.98 20.57 -0.85
N ALA A 129 14.62 21.20 -1.97
CA ALA A 129 15.00 22.58 -2.30
C ALA A 129 13.98 23.64 -1.83
N MET A 130 12.85 23.23 -1.24
CA MET A 130 11.82 24.17 -0.76
C MET A 130 12.42 25.19 0.21
N PRO A 131 12.04 26.49 0.13
CA PRO A 131 12.49 27.51 1.07
C PRO A 131 12.29 27.12 2.54
N MET A 132 11.14 26.49 2.85
CA MET A 132 10.81 26.02 4.20
C MET A 132 11.46 24.68 4.60
N ALA A 133 12.16 23.98 3.71
CA ALA A 133 12.68 22.62 3.98
C ALA A 133 13.62 22.56 5.19
N LYS A 134 14.48 23.56 5.36
CA LYS A 134 15.46 23.61 6.47
C LYS A 134 14.83 23.87 7.83
N HIS A 135 13.68 24.55 7.86
CA HIS A 135 13.01 24.97 9.09
C HIS A 135 11.50 24.72 8.96
N TRP A 136 11.12 23.44 8.82
CA TRP A 136 9.72 23.07 8.73
C TRP A 136 9.00 23.35 10.06
N PRO A 137 7.87 24.08 10.06
CA PRO A 137 7.18 24.45 11.28
C PRO A 137 6.57 23.23 11.98
N THR A 138 6.45 23.32 13.30
CA THR A 138 5.73 22.33 14.13
C THR A 138 4.48 22.98 14.69
N LEU A 139 3.32 22.51 14.24
CA LEU A 139 2.01 22.93 14.70
C LEU A 139 1.61 22.16 15.95
N SER A 140 1.14 22.88 16.98
CA SER A 140 0.80 22.33 18.31
C SER A 140 -0.64 22.59 18.73
N MET A 141 -1.42 23.29 17.90
CA MET A 141 -2.82 23.64 18.13
C MET A 141 -3.76 22.46 18.39
N SER A 142 -4.86 22.68 19.11
CA SER A 142 -6.00 21.74 19.14
C SER A 142 -6.69 21.63 17.78
N THR A 143 -7.71 20.77 17.67
CA THR A 143 -8.53 20.70 16.46
C THR A 143 -9.03 22.10 16.08
N LEU A 144 -8.89 22.47 14.80
CA LEU A 144 -9.36 23.73 14.24
C LEU A 144 -10.44 23.48 13.18
N ARG A 145 -11.54 24.23 13.23
CA ARG A 145 -12.69 24.16 12.32
C ARG A 145 -12.91 25.49 11.61
N ALA A 146 -13.50 25.45 10.42
CA ALA A 146 -13.84 26.65 9.66
C ALA A 146 -14.61 27.67 10.54
N GLY A 147 -14.23 28.95 10.43
CA GLY A 147 -14.74 30.06 11.24
C GLY A 147 -14.07 30.24 12.61
N GLU A 148 -13.28 29.29 13.09
CA GLU A 148 -12.47 29.46 14.31
C GLU A 148 -11.19 30.25 14.02
N SER A 149 -10.53 30.73 15.08
CA SER A 149 -9.28 31.48 14.97
C SER A 149 -8.09 30.72 15.57
N SER A 150 -6.92 30.85 14.94
CA SER A 150 -5.65 30.34 15.48
C SER A 150 -4.45 31.19 15.08
N THR A 151 -3.49 31.33 16.00
CA THR A 151 -2.21 31.99 15.74
C THR A 151 -1.31 31.20 14.78
N GLU A 152 -1.54 29.90 14.62
CA GLU A 152 -0.75 29.05 13.71
C GLU A 152 -1.32 29.02 12.28
N LEU A 153 -2.45 29.70 12.00
CA LEU A 153 -3.13 29.64 10.70
C LEU A 153 -2.30 30.22 9.55
N GLY A 154 -1.59 31.32 9.80
CA GLY A 154 -0.65 31.89 8.82
C GLY A 154 0.43 30.89 8.40
N GLN A 155 0.96 30.11 9.36
CA GLN A 155 1.92 29.04 9.08
C GLN A 155 1.28 27.88 8.30
N ILE A 156 0.04 27.49 8.62
CA ILE A 156 -0.70 26.47 7.86
C ILE A 156 -0.83 26.89 6.40
N ARG A 157 -1.23 28.14 6.13
CA ARG A 157 -1.35 28.67 4.75
C ARG A 157 0.00 28.65 4.03
N SER A 158 1.09 29.01 4.70
CA SER A 158 2.44 28.90 4.13
C SER A 158 2.80 27.45 3.77
N ILE A 159 2.54 26.49 4.66
CA ILE A 159 2.74 25.05 4.39
C ILE A 159 1.94 24.60 3.17
N LEU A 160 0.66 24.96 3.11
CA LEU A 160 -0.22 24.60 1.99
C LEU A 160 0.31 25.16 0.67
N ASN A 161 0.76 26.41 0.66
CA ASN A 161 1.30 27.06 -0.54
C ASN A 161 2.63 26.45 -1.00
N GLU A 162 3.55 26.16 -0.08
CA GLU A 162 4.81 25.44 -0.41
C GLU A 162 4.54 24.06 -1.00
N LEU A 163 3.47 23.39 -0.57
CA LEU A 163 3.06 22.07 -1.08
C LEU A 163 2.10 22.13 -2.28
N GLY A 164 1.77 23.33 -2.78
CA GLY A 164 0.95 23.53 -3.97
C GLY A 164 -0.58 23.49 -3.79
N ASP A 165 -1.10 23.49 -2.56
CA ASP A 165 -2.55 23.42 -2.26
C ASP A 165 -3.29 24.77 -2.38
N SER A 166 -2.62 25.84 -2.85
CA SER A 166 -3.21 27.15 -3.17
C SER A 166 -4.11 27.74 -2.08
N ALA A 167 -3.50 28.14 -0.96
CA ALA A 167 -4.16 28.80 0.15
C ALA A 167 -4.00 30.34 0.06
N PRO A 168 -4.90 31.12 0.70
CA PRO A 168 -4.72 32.57 0.79
C PRO A 168 -3.37 32.98 1.41
N THR A 169 -2.82 34.12 1.02
CA THR A 169 -1.50 34.57 1.48
C THR A 169 -1.54 35.48 2.71
N HIS A 170 -2.74 35.88 3.15
CA HIS A 170 -2.88 36.71 4.34
C HIS A 170 -2.55 35.94 5.63
N GLN A 171 -2.02 36.66 6.61
CA GLN A 171 -1.47 36.11 7.86
C GLN A 171 -2.41 36.31 9.04
N ASP A 172 -3.69 36.58 8.80
CA ASP A 172 -4.68 36.67 9.88
C ASP A 172 -4.89 35.31 10.56
N SER A 173 -5.59 35.35 11.69
CA SER A 173 -5.88 34.15 12.46
C SER A 173 -7.19 33.46 12.09
N LEU A 174 -8.02 34.03 11.21
CA LEU A 174 -9.39 33.53 10.96
C LEU A 174 -9.38 32.40 9.95
N TYR A 175 -9.94 31.24 10.31
CA TYR A 175 -10.07 30.12 9.39
C TYR A 175 -11.19 30.36 8.36
N ASP A 176 -10.84 31.04 7.27
CA ASP A 176 -11.74 31.40 6.18
C ASP A 176 -12.11 30.22 5.24
N PRO A 177 -13.18 30.39 4.42
CA PRO A 177 -13.63 29.37 3.48
C PRO A 177 -12.58 28.97 2.43
N GLU A 178 -11.73 29.89 1.98
CA GLU A 178 -10.69 29.62 0.98
C GLU A 178 -9.62 28.69 1.53
N THR A 179 -9.18 28.92 2.78
CA THR A 179 -8.26 28.03 3.51
C THR A 179 -8.93 26.69 3.77
N GLU A 180 -10.24 26.65 4.04
CA GLU A 180 -10.99 25.39 4.20
C GLU A 180 -10.91 24.54 2.93
N GLN A 181 -11.06 25.16 1.75
CA GLN A 181 -10.93 24.46 0.47
C GLN A 181 -9.51 23.92 0.23
N ALA A 182 -8.48 24.70 0.53
CA ALA A 182 -7.09 24.25 0.45
C ALA A 182 -6.82 23.06 1.38
N ILE A 183 -7.35 23.10 2.61
CA ILE A 183 -7.26 21.96 3.55
C ILE A 183 -8.02 20.74 3.03
N LYS A 184 -9.18 20.90 2.41
CA LYS A 184 -9.90 19.76 1.79
C LYS A 184 -9.10 19.13 0.66
N GLN A 185 -8.41 19.92 -0.16
CA GLN A 185 -7.51 19.41 -1.20
C GLN A 185 -6.33 18.64 -0.58
N PHE A 186 -5.70 19.24 0.44
CA PHE A 186 -4.65 18.60 1.23
C PHE A 186 -5.14 17.27 1.82
N GLN A 187 -6.32 17.23 2.44
CA GLN A 187 -6.89 16.01 3.02
C GLN A 187 -7.10 14.91 1.97
N ARG A 188 -7.63 15.25 0.79
CA ARG A 188 -7.83 14.28 -0.32
C ARG A 188 -6.51 13.65 -0.76
N ARG A 189 -5.47 14.45 -0.99
CA ARG A 189 -4.15 13.93 -1.44
C ARG A 189 -3.41 13.11 -0.37
N HIS A 190 -3.84 13.21 0.90
CA HIS A 190 -3.35 12.38 2.00
C HIS A 190 -4.27 11.19 2.35
N GLY A 191 -5.34 10.96 1.56
CA GLY A 191 -6.31 9.89 1.80
C GLY A 191 -7.13 10.06 3.09
N LEU A 192 -7.30 11.30 3.55
CA LEU A 192 -8.11 11.64 4.72
C LEU A 192 -9.54 11.97 4.31
N THR A 193 -10.46 11.97 5.28
CA THR A 193 -11.78 12.58 5.08
C THR A 193 -11.62 14.07 4.78
N ALA A 194 -12.15 14.53 3.65
CA ALA A 194 -12.04 15.90 3.18
C ALA A 194 -13.11 16.83 3.79
N ASP A 195 -13.13 16.90 5.13
CA ASP A 195 -14.13 17.64 5.91
C ASP A 195 -13.73 19.09 6.23
N GLY A 196 -12.50 19.52 5.88
CA GLY A 196 -11.98 20.84 6.23
C GLY A 196 -11.61 20.99 7.70
N ILE A 197 -11.63 19.92 8.49
CA ILE A 197 -11.27 19.96 9.91
C ILE A 197 -9.78 19.64 10.07
N ILE A 198 -9.03 20.56 10.66
CA ILE A 198 -7.62 20.34 11.00
C ILE A 198 -7.56 19.56 12.31
N GLY A 199 -7.88 18.27 12.24
CA GLY A 199 -7.77 17.33 13.35
C GLY A 199 -6.36 16.75 13.48
N ARG A 200 -6.20 15.75 14.36
CA ARG A 200 -4.90 15.12 14.65
C ARG A 200 -4.17 14.59 13.42
N GLN A 201 -4.88 13.93 12.50
CA GLN A 201 -4.26 13.35 11.29
C GLN A 201 -3.85 14.44 10.28
N THR A 202 -4.72 15.41 10.00
CA THR A 202 -4.40 16.57 9.15
C THR A 202 -3.17 17.30 9.69
N ARG A 203 -3.17 17.62 11.00
CA ARG A 203 -2.04 18.27 11.68
C ARG A 203 -0.75 17.44 11.61
N SER A 204 -0.85 16.12 11.78
CA SER A 204 0.31 15.22 11.65
C SER A 204 0.96 15.31 10.27
N TRP A 205 0.15 15.35 9.21
CA TRP A 205 0.66 15.51 7.85
C TRP A 205 1.20 16.92 7.59
N LEU A 206 0.56 17.97 8.11
CA LEU A 206 1.09 19.33 8.02
C LEU A 206 2.46 19.45 8.71
N ASN A 207 2.66 18.75 9.82
CA ASN A 207 3.95 18.67 10.53
C ASN A 207 4.98 17.76 9.84
N THR A 208 4.60 17.02 8.78
CA THR A 208 5.53 16.15 8.06
C THR A 208 6.34 16.98 7.06
N GLY A 209 7.62 17.16 7.37
CA GLY A 209 8.53 17.96 6.55
C GLY A 209 8.95 17.30 5.23
N PRO A 210 9.64 18.05 4.34
CA PRO A 210 9.92 17.61 2.98
C PRO A 210 10.86 16.41 2.89
N GLU A 211 11.83 16.26 3.81
CA GLU A 211 12.75 15.10 3.83
C GLU A 211 11.98 13.78 4.02
N VAL A 212 11.01 13.74 4.95
CA VAL A 212 10.18 12.55 5.17
C VAL A 212 9.31 12.27 3.95
N ARG A 213 8.73 13.30 3.34
CA ARG A 213 7.93 13.18 2.11
C ARG A 213 8.74 12.62 0.95
N ALA A 214 9.97 13.10 0.79
CA ALA A 214 10.89 12.64 -0.24
C ALA A 214 11.37 11.20 0.02
N SER A 215 11.65 10.87 1.28
CA SER A 215 11.94 9.49 1.70
C SER A 215 10.81 8.52 1.35
N LEU A 216 9.54 8.88 1.66
CA LEU A 216 8.39 8.06 1.32
C LEU A 216 8.24 7.85 -0.20
N LEU A 217 8.48 8.88 -1.02
CA LEU A 217 8.47 8.74 -2.47
C LEU A 217 9.51 7.73 -2.96
N VAL A 218 10.79 7.90 -2.58
CA VAL A 218 11.86 7.01 -3.05
C VAL A 218 11.67 5.58 -2.51
N ARG A 219 11.18 5.41 -1.28
CA ARG A 219 10.87 4.08 -0.73
C ARG A 219 9.80 3.36 -1.55
N ASN A 220 8.71 4.06 -1.85
CA ASN A 220 7.62 3.49 -2.64
C ASN A 220 8.01 3.31 -4.11
N LEU A 221 8.95 4.09 -4.64
CA LEU A 221 9.53 3.87 -5.96
C LEU A 221 10.20 2.48 -6.07
N TRP A 222 10.98 2.10 -5.05
CA TRP A 222 11.56 0.75 -4.98
C TRP A 222 10.50 -0.33 -4.84
N ARG A 223 9.46 -0.14 -4.00
CA ARG A 223 8.32 -1.07 -3.91
C ARG A 223 7.62 -1.27 -5.25
N ARG A 224 7.57 -0.23 -6.07
CA ARG A 224 6.96 -0.26 -7.41
C ARG A 224 7.86 -0.84 -8.49
N ASP A 225 9.14 -1.12 -8.23
CA ASP A 225 10.07 -1.87 -9.12
C ASP A 225 9.69 -3.37 -9.20
N LEU A 226 8.44 -3.62 -9.56
CA LEU A 226 7.78 -4.91 -9.76
C LEU A 226 7.44 -5.13 -11.25
N VAL A 227 7.63 -4.09 -12.08
CA VAL A 227 6.98 -3.90 -13.39
C VAL A 227 7.43 -4.91 -14.44
N ASP A 228 8.62 -5.50 -14.31
CA ASP A 228 9.09 -6.54 -15.24
C ASP A 228 8.27 -7.85 -15.18
N HIS A 229 7.29 -7.98 -14.25
CA HIS A 229 6.49 -9.18 -14.05
C HIS A 229 4.98 -9.02 -14.23
N LEU A 230 4.48 -7.81 -14.50
CA LEU A 230 3.04 -7.52 -14.58
C LEU A 230 2.59 -7.30 -16.04
N ALA A 231 2.66 -8.36 -16.85
CA ALA A 231 2.15 -8.34 -18.22
C ALA A 231 0.65 -8.72 -18.28
N GLY A 232 -0.08 -8.12 -19.22
CA GLY A 232 -1.49 -8.44 -19.48
C GLY A 232 -2.46 -7.79 -18.50
N ARG A 233 -3.48 -8.55 -18.08
CA ARG A 233 -4.56 -8.10 -17.19
C ARG A 233 -4.31 -8.59 -15.76
N TYR A 234 -4.36 -7.70 -14.77
CA TYR A 234 -4.22 -8.07 -13.35
C TYR A 234 -5.08 -7.20 -12.43
N VAL A 235 -5.34 -7.70 -11.22
CA VAL A 235 -6.00 -6.97 -10.13
C VAL A 235 -4.93 -6.53 -9.13
N LEU A 236 -4.92 -5.25 -8.78
CA LEU A 236 -4.04 -4.67 -7.78
C LEU A 236 -4.87 -4.08 -6.64
N VAL A 237 -4.55 -4.44 -5.41
CA VAL A 237 -5.14 -3.82 -4.21
C VAL A 237 -4.04 -3.08 -3.47
N ASN A 238 -4.08 -1.75 -3.53
CA ASN A 238 -3.20 -0.91 -2.73
C ASN A 238 -3.82 -0.71 -1.34
N ILE A 239 -3.26 -1.39 -0.34
CA ILE A 239 -3.79 -1.49 1.02
C ILE A 239 -3.94 -0.11 1.69
N PRO A 240 -2.88 0.73 1.81
CA PRO A 240 -2.99 2.03 2.47
C PRO A 240 -3.83 3.06 1.69
N ASP A 241 -4.00 2.88 0.38
CA ASP A 241 -4.90 3.69 -0.44
C ASP A 241 -6.37 3.23 -0.37
N TYR A 242 -6.62 2.04 0.20
CA TYR A 242 -7.94 1.43 0.25
C TYR A 242 -8.61 1.39 -1.13
N ARG A 243 -7.83 1.04 -2.16
CA ARG A 243 -8.26 1.04 -3.56
C ARG A 243 -7.88 -0.27 -4.23
N LEU A 244 -8.79 -0.75 -5.08
CA LEU A 244 -8.57 -1.81 -6.03
C LEU A 244 -8.57 -1.22 -7.43
N SER A 245 -7.65 -1.69 -8.26
CA SER A 245 -7.57 -1.36 -9.68
C SER A 245 -7.48 -2.65 -10.51
N VAL A 246 -8.14 -2.68 -11.67
CA VAL A 246 -7.86 -3.65 -12.72
C VAL A 246 -7.05 -2.93 -13.78
N VAL A 247 -5.87 -3.46 -14.06
CA VAL A 247 -4.97 -2.92 -15.07
C VAL A 247 -4.90 -3.88 -16.23
N GLU A 248 -4.94 -3.36 -17.44
CA GLU A 248 -4.81 -4.11 -18.68
C GLU A 248 -3.83 -3.40 -19.61
N SER A 249 -2.76 -4.09 -19.98
CA SER A 249 -1.71 -3.55 -20.87
C SER A 249 -1.14 -2.20 -20.40
N GLY A 250 -1.00 -2.03 -19.08
CA GLY A 250 -0.48 -0.82 -18.45
C GLY A 250 -1.52 0.27 -18.18
N SER A 251 -2.76 0.13 -18.66
CA SER A 251 -3.83 1.10 -18.44
C SER A 251 -4.82 0.61 -17.38
N GLU A 252 -5.23 1.50 -16.48
CA GLU A 252 -6.29 1.22 -15.51
C GLU A 252 -7.66 1.21 -16.21
N VAL A 253 -8.35 0.07 -16.19
CA VAL A 253 -9.66 -0.12 -16.86
C VAL A 253 -10.83 -0.17 -15.88
N PHE A 254 -10.56 -0.35 -14.59
CA PHE A 254 -11.58 -0.33 -13.54
C PHE A 254 -10.98 -0.01 -12.19
N THR A 255 -11.74 0.68 -11.33
CA THR A 255 -11.34 0.98 -9.96
C THR A 255 -12.49 0.81 -9.00
N SER A 256 -12.18 0.49 -7.75
CA SER A 256 -13.17 0.43 -6.68
C SER A 256 -12.53 0.75 -5.33
N ARG A 257 -13.29 1.40 -4.44
CA ARG A 257 -12.86 1.50 -3.04
C ARG A 257 -12.92 0.11 -2.40
N VAL A 258 -11.98 -0.13 -1.49
CA VAL A 258 -11.97 -1.35 -0.68
C VAL A 258 -11.97 -1.06 0.81
N ILE A 259 -12.37 -2.08 1.59
CA ILE A 259 -12.16 -2.14 3.05
C ILE A 259 -11.18 -3.28 3.31
N VAL A 260 -10.12 -2.99 4.05
CA VAL A 260 -9.02 -3.91 4.38
C VAL A 260 -9.02 -4.24 5.87
N GLY A 261 -8.12 -5.13 6.28
CA GLY A 261 -7.95 -5.58 7.66
C GLY A 261 -7.62 -4.46 8.62
N LYS A 262 -8.02 -4.60 9.89
CA LYS A 262 -7.47 -3.79 10.99
C LYS A 262 -5.99 -4.13 11.19
N GLU A 263 -5.22 -3.25 11.83
CA GLU A 263 -3.80 -3.49 12.15
C GLU A 263 -3.56 -4.85 12.82
N GLN A 264 -4.37 -5.24 13.81
CA GLN A 264 -4.22 -6.52 14.53
C GLN A 264 -4.65 -7.75 13.71
N ARG A 265 -5.29 -7.54 12.56
CA ARG A 265 -5.76 -8.56 11.61
C ARG A 265 -5.51 -8.05 10.18
N ALA A 266 -4.26 -7.65 9.95
CA ALA A 266 -3.86 -6.96 8.73
C ALA A 266 -4.19 -7.80 7.48
N THR A 267 -4.59 -7.13 6.40
CA THR A 267 -4.61 -7.76 5.09
C THR A 267 -3.16 -8.07 4.70
N PRO A 268 -2.80 -9.33 4.42
CA PRO A 268 -1.42 -9.68 4.11
C PRO A 268 -1.03 -9.16 2.72
N ILE A 269 0.27 -8.93 2.54
CA ILE A 269 0.88 -8.79 1.22
C ILE A 269 0.89 -10.16 0.55
N LEU A 270 0.36 -10.23 -0.67
CA LEU A 270 0.22 -11.49 -1.39
C LEU A 270 0.32 -11.28 -2.90
N ALA A 271 0.82 -12.31 -3.57
CA ALA A 271 0.69 -12.53 -4.99
C ALA A 271 -0.07 -13.86 -5.19
N SER A 272 -1.19 -13.81 -5.89
CA SER A 272 -2.05 -14.97 -6.18
C SER A 272 -2.77 -14.76 -7.50
N GLU A 273 -3.82 -15.53 -7.76
CA GLU A 273 -4.68 -15.41 -8.94
C GLU A 273 -6.14 -15.68 -8.58
N ILE A 274 -7.06 -14.91 -9.16
CA ILE A 274 -8.49 -15.18 -9.09
C ILE A 274 -8.79 -16.33 -10.06
N ARG A 275 -9.27 -17.45 -9.52
CA ARG A 275 -9.63 -18.64 -10.31
C ARG A 275 -11.13 -18.78 -10.56
N SER A 276 -11.95 -18.21 -9.69
CA SER A 276 -13.40 -18.32 -9.79
C SER A 276 -14.10 -17.15 -9.13
N ILE A 277 -15.27 -16.81 -9.68
CA ILE A 277 -16.23 -15.94 -9.02
C ILE A 277 -17.34 -16.81 -8.44
N VAL A 278 -17.60 -16.65 -7.15
CA VAL A 278 -18.61 -17.39 -6.41
C VAL A 278 -19.80 -16.46 -6.20
N LEU A 279 -20.91 -16.77 -6.88
CA LEU A 279 -22.18 -16.08 -6.72
C LEU A 279 -22.95 -16.69 -5.55
N ASN A 280 -23.65 -15.84 -4.79
CA ASN A 280 -24.42 -16.21 -3.62
C ASN A 280 -23.60 -17.08 -2.64
N PRO A 281 -22.39 -16.63 -2.21
CA PRO A 281 -21.53 -17.45 -1.37
C PRO A 281 -22.18 -17.70 0.00
N ALA A 282 -22.17 -18.95 0.46
CA ALA A 282 -22.31 -19.22 1.89
C ALA A 282 -21.04 -18.76 2.63
N TRP A 283 -21.18 -18.23 3.84
CA TRP A 283 -20.02 -17.80 4.63
C TRP A 283 -19.70 -18.81 5.73
N HIS A 284 -18.61 -19.55 5.56
CA HIS A 284 -18.05 -20.37 6.63
C HIS A 284 -17.20 -19.50 7.55
N VAL A 285 -17.64 -19.32 8.78
CA VAL A 285 -17.00 -18.39 9.73
C VAL A 285 -15.65 -18.97 10.18
N PRO A 286 -14.53 -18.25 9.99
CA PRO A 286 -13.24 -18.65 10.54
C PRO A 286 -13.29 -18.78 12.06
N ARG A 287 -12.59 -19.77 12.64
CA ARG A 287 -12.59 -20.03 14.10
C ARG A 287 -12.23 -18.79 14.91
N SER A 288 -11.31 -17.96 14.42
CA SER A 288 -10.90 -16.72 15.08
C SER A 288 -12.02 -15.67 15.14
N ILE A 289 -12.83 -15.54 14.08
CA ILE A 289 -13.98 -14.62 14.04
C ILE A 289 -15.11 -15.17 14.92
N LEU A 290 -15.35 -16.49 14.85
CA LEU A 290 -16.32 -17.16 15.71
C LEU A 290 -16.03 -16.85 17.19
N SER A 291 -14.79 -17.09 17.64
CA SER A 291 -14.42 -16.89 19.04
C SER A 291 -14.38 -15.43 19.47
N LYS A 292 -13.84 -14.53 18.63
CA LYS A 292 -13.59 -13.13 19.01
C LYS A 292 -14.78 -12.20 18.78
N ASP A 293 -15.61 -12.48 17.77
CA ASP A 293 -16.64 -11.54 17.32
C ASP A 293 -18.07 -12.09 17.48
N ILE A 294 -18.30 -13.40 17.30
CA ILE A 294 -19.65 -13.98 17.31
C ILE A 294 -20.05 -14.52 18.68
N LEU A 295 -19.23 -15.38 19.31
CA LEU A 295 -19.56 -15.96 20.63
C LEU A 295 -19.87 -14.90 21.70
N PRO A 296 -19.16 -13.76 21.78
CA PRO A 296 -19.52 -12.70 22.73
C PRO A 296 -20.88 -12.05 22.48
N LYS A 297 -21.37 -12.03 21.22
CA LYS A 297 -22.71 -11.54 20.89
C LYS A 297 -23.76 -12.59 21.22
N LEU A 298 -23.47 -13.85 20.92
CA LEU A 298 -24.35 -14.97 21.20
C LEU A 298 -24.62 -15.12 22.70
N GLY A 299 -23.59 -14.92 23.53
CA GLY A 299 -23.75 -14.93 24.99
C GLY A 299 -24.63 -13.80 25.55
N ARG A 300 -24.88 -12.74 24.77
CA ARG A 300 -25.78 -11.63 25.14
C ARG A 300 -27.17 -11.76 24.53
N ASP A 301 -27.26 -12.39 23.36
CA ASP A 301 -28.47 -12.52 22.57
C ASP A 301 -28.49 -13.89 21.86
N PRO A 302 -29.18 -14.88 22.42
CA PRO A 302 -29.32 -16.21 21.81
C PRO A 302 -29.98 -16.18 20.43
N ALA A 303 -30.85 -15.20 20.15
CA ALA A 303 -31.53 -15.05 18.86
C ALA A 303 -30.63 -14.47 17.75
N TYR A 304 -29.37 -14.15 18.07
CA TYR A 304 -28.39 -13.60 17.13
C TYR A 304 -28.19 -14.49 15.90
N LEU A 305 -28.12 -15.82 16.08
CA LEU A 305 -27.85 -16.73 14.97
C LEU A 305 -29.01 -16.78 13.97
N ASP A 306 -30.24 -16.87 14.46
CA ASP A 306 -31.42 -16.91 13.59
C ASP A 306 -31.60 -15.58 12.84
N ARG A 307 -31.46 -14.46 13.54
CA ARG A 307 -31.56 -13.12 12.95
C ARG A 307 -30.52 -12.88 11.84
N GLU A 308 -29.30 -13.34 12.06
CA GLU A 308 -28.21 -13.21 11.09
C GLU A 308 -28.13 -14.42 10.12
N GLN A 309 -29.10 -15.34 10.18
CA GLN A 309 -29.24 -16.51 9.30
C GLN A 309 -28.02 -17.45 9.31
N PHE A 310 -27.48 -17.70 10.49
CA PHE A 310 -26.45 -18.72 10.71
C PHE A 310 -27.07 -20.10 10.93
N GLU A 311 -26.37 -21.11 10.41
CA GLU A 311 -26.56 -22.52 10.77
C GLU A 311 -25.35 -22.98 11.56
N VAL A 312 -25.59 -23.75 12.62
CA VAL A 312 -24.53 -24.51 13.27
C VAL A 312 -24.33 -25.80 12.50
N ILE A 313 -23.07 -26.11 12.18
CA ILE A 313 -22.70 -27.33 11.49
C ILE A 313 -21.58 -28.07 12.24
N ASP A 314 -21.55 -29.38 12.11
CA ASP A 314 -20.51 -30.25 12.66
C ASP A 314 -19.21 -30.20 11.81
N GLY A 315 -18.26 -31.07 12.12
CA GLY A 315 -16.99 -31.18 11.39
C GLY A 315 -17.15 -31.67 9.94
N GLU A 316 -18.21 -32.42 9.66
CA GLU A 316 -18.56 -33.00 8.36
C GLU A 316 -19.40 -32.03 7.51
N GLY A 317 -19.94 -30.98 8.13
CA GLY A 317 -20.75 -29.94 7.49
C GLY A 317 -22.26 -30.17 7.59
N ASN A 318 -22.70 -31.14 8.38
CA ASN A 318 -24.12 -31.40 8.59
C ASN A 318 -24.71 -30.38 9.58
N PRO A 319 -25.94 -29.87 9.35
CA PRO A 319 -26.62 -29.01 10.31
C PRO A 319 -26.82 -29.71 11.66
N VAL A 320 -26.54 -28.98 12.74
CA VAL A 320 -26.75 -29.44 14.11
C VAL A 320 -27.89 -28.63 14.73
N GLN A 321 -28.89 -29.34 15.24
CA GLN A 321 -29.92 -28.74 16.09
C GLN A 321 -29.59 -29.02 17.56
N PHE A 322 -29.80 -28.02 18.41
CA PHE A 322 -29.55 -28.11 19.84
C PHE A 322 -30.87 -28.01 20.61
N SER A 323 -30.96 -28.78 21.69
CA SER A 323 -31.83 -28.43 22.82
C SER A 323 -31.23 -27.25 23.60
N GLU A 324 -32.00 -26.64 24.49
CA GLU A 324 -31.53 -25.56 25.37
C GLU A 324 -30.31 -25.99 26.21
N ASP A 325 -30.37 -27.17 26.84
CA ASP A 325 -29.23 -27.74 27.58
C ASP A 325 -28.02 -28.03 26.66
N GLY A 326 -28.28 -28.51 25.45
CA GLY A 326 -27.24 -28.77 24.45
C GLY A 326 -26.50 -27.50 24.04
N TRP A 327 -27.21 -26.37 23.92
CA TRP A 327 -26.61 -25.06 23.67
C TRP A 327 -25.69 -24.62 24.80
N HIS A 328 -26.13 -24.72 26.05
CA HIS A 328 -25.31 -24.37 27.21
C HIS A 328 -24.05 -25.23 27.28
N HIS A 329 -24.17 -26.53 27.06
CA HIS A 329 -23.02 -27.44 27.04
C HIS A 329 -22.04 -27.12 25.90
N ALA A 330 -22.55 -26.79 24.71
CA ALA A 330 -21.73 -26.40 23.57
C ALA A 330 -20.90 -25.14 23.87
N LEU A 331 -21.53 -24.10 24.45
CA LEU A 331 -20.84 -22.87 24.85
C LEU A 331 -19.80 -23.12 25.94
N ALA A 332 -20.14 -23.91 26.96
CA ALA A 332 -19.23 -24.26 28.06
C ALA A 332 -18.00 -25.05 27.57
N SER A 333 -18.17 -25.85 26.51
CA SER A 333 -17.10 -26.67 25.92
C SER A 333 -16.27 -25.94 24.86
N GLY A 334 -16.32 -24.60 24.82
CA GLY A 334 -15.57 -23.80 23.84
C GLY A 334 -16.11 -23.87 22.41
N PHE A 335 -17.39 -24.27 22.27
CA PHE A 335 -18.14 -24.36 21.01
C PHE A 335 -17.41 -25.18 19.93
N PRO A 336 -17.43 -26.53 20.01
CA PRO A 336 -16.69 -27.41 19.07
C PRO A 336 -17.32 -27.51 17.67
N TYR A 337 -18.24 -26.60 17.33
CA TYR A 337 -18.95 -26.55 16.05
C TYR A 337 -18.45 -25.41 15.17
N ARG A 338 -18.94 -25.39 13.93
CA ARG A 338 -18.70 -24.29 12.97
C ARG A 338 -20.01 -23.55 12.70
N LEU A 339 -19.90 -22.30 12.28
CA LEU A 339 -21.04 -21.51 11.82
C LEU A 339 -20.94 -21.31 10.31
N ARG A 340 -22.07 -21.49 9.63
CA ARG A 340 -22.25 -21.16 8.22
C ARG A 340 -23.38 -20.15 8.08
N GLN A 341 -23.08 -18.95 7.59
CA GLN A 341 -24.13 -18.01 7.21
C GLN A 341 -24.70 -18.39 5.84
N LYS A 342 -26.02 -18.44 5.74
CA LYS A 342 -26.72 -18.78 4.50
C LYS A 342 -26.46 -17.72 3.40
N PRO A 343 -26.47 -18.10 2.11
CA PRO A 343 -26.49 -17.14 1.03
C PRO A 343 -27.68 -16.18 1.14
N GLY A 344 -27.47 -14.92 0.75
CA GLY A 344 -28.53 -13.91 0.72
C GLY A 344 -27.98 -12.49 0.85
N ASP A 345 -28.87 -11.50 0.79
CA ASP A 345 -28.48 -10.09 0.82
C ASP A 345 -27.93 -9.65 2.17
N HIS A 346 -28.13 -10.44 3.23
CA HIS A 346 -27.64 -10.16 4.58
C HIS A 346 -26.31 -10.87 4.87
N ASN A 347 -25.84 -11.72 3.95
CA ASN A 347 -24.60 -12.47 4.11
C ASN A 347 -23.42 -11.51 4.22
N ALA A 348 -22.51 -11.75 5.16
CA ALA A 348 -21.35 -10.89 5.40
C ALA A 348 -20.38 -10.83 4.20
N LEU A 349 -20.42 -11.82 3.30
CA LEU A 349 -19.70 -11.85 2.02
C LEU A 349 -20.45 -11.17 0.87
N GLY A 350 -21.69 -10.74 1.10
CA GLY A 350 -22.60 -10.25 0.09
C GLY A 350 -22.90 -11.30 -0.99
N ARG A 351 -23.16 -10.84 -2.22
CA ARG A 351 -23.55 -11.68 -3.37
C ARG A 351 -22.38 -12.18 -4.21
N TYR A 352 -21.18 -11.65 -4.03
CA TYR A 352 -20.00 -11.95 -4.85
C TYR A 352 -18.79 -12.25 -3.96
N LYS A 353 -18.11 -13.36 -4.24
CA LYS A 353 -16.79 -13.68 -3.67
C LYS A 353 -15.84 -14.06 -4.80
N PHE A 354 -14.68 -13.43 -4.86
CA PHE A 354 -13.61 -13.80 -5.77
C PHE A 354 -12.68 -14.76 -5.04
N TYR A 355 -12.57 -15.98 -5.55
CA TYR A 355 -11.76 -17.03 -4.96
C TYR A 355 -10.33 -16.97 -5.49
N LEU A 356 -9.38 -16.85 -4.56
CA LEU A 356 -7.95 -16.94 -4.80
C LEU A 356 -7.33 -18.04 -3.92
N PRO A 357 -6.51 -18.96 -4.47
CA PRO A 357 -5.75 -19.91 -3.66
C PRO A 357 -4.71 -19.20 -2.78
N ASN A 358 -4.80 -19.37 -1.46
CA ASN A 358 -3.83 -18.83 -0.50
C ASN A 358 -3.91 -19.56 0.85
N ASN A 359 -2.84 -19.43 1.67
CA ASN A 359 -2.74 -20.08 2.98
C ASN A 359 -3.43 -19.30 4.12
N ASP A 360 -3.83 -18.04 3.86
CA ASP A 360 -4.33 -17.10 4.88
C ASP A 360 -5.87 -16.98 4.88
N ALA A 361 -6.55 -17.79 4.06
CA ALA A 361 -7.99 -17.74 3.83
C ALA A 361 -8.52 -16.34 3.44
N ILE A 362 -7.70 -15.56 2.73
CA ILE A 362 -8.04 -14.22 2.22
C ILE A 362 -8.86 -14.36 0.95
N TYR A 363 -9.86 -13.49 0.80
CA TYR A 363 -10.66 -13.39 -0.41
C TYR A 363 -11.09 -11.94 -0.63
N LEU A 364 -11.32 -11.59 -1.89
CA LEU A 364 -12.06 -10.38 -2.24
C LEU A 364 -13.55 -10.73 -2.25
N HIS A 365 -14.40 -9.87 -1.73
CA HIS A 365 -15.83 -10.14 -1.68
C HIS A 365 -16.66 -8.85 -1.60
N SER A 366 -17.96 -8.94 -1.88
CA SER A 366 -18.88 -7.83 -1.69
C SER A 366 -19.34 -7.74 -0.24
N THR A 367 -20.18 -6.76 0.11
CA THR A 367 -20.67 -6.59 1.48
C THR A 367 -22.02 -5.88 1.48
N PRO A 368 -22.94 -6.25 2.38
CA PRO A 368 -24.19 -5.50 2.56
C PRO A 368 -23.96 -4.14 3.22
N ARG A 369 -22.85 -3.97 3.95
CA ARG A 369 -22.52 -2.73 4.67
C ARG A 369 -21.82 -1.72 3.77
N LYS A 370 -22.54 -1.18 2.78
CA LYS A 370 -21.99 -0.23 1.79
C LYS A 370 -21.57 1.12 2.38
N ALA A 371 -22.26 1.61 3.41
CA ALA A 371 -21.95 2.89 4.06
C ALA A 371 -20.53 3.00 4.64
N LEU A 372 -19.82 1.88 4.84
CA LEU A 372 -18.44 1.88 5.31
C LEU A 372 -17.42 2.35 4.25
N PHE A 373 -17.79 2.36 2.97
CA PHE A 373 -16.93 2.84 1.89
C PHE A 373 -16.80 4.37 1.86
N GLU A 374 -17.73 5.09 2.49
CA GLU A 374 -17.70 6.56 2.64
C GLU A 374 -16.73 7.04 3.73
N GLN A 375 -16.15 6.13 4.51
CA GLN A 375 -15.16 6.49 5.52
C GLN A 375 -13.78 6.72 4.88
N GLY A 376 -13.05 7.74 5.34
CA GLY A 376 -11.67 7.99 4.91
C GLY A 376 -10.72 6.86 5.31
N ALA A 377 -10.75 6.45 6.58
CA ALA A 377 -10.04 5.25 7.04
C ALA A 377 -10.92 4.01 6.84
N ARG A 378 -10.44 3.00 6.11
CA ARG A 378 -11.19 1.77 5.79
C ARG A 378 -10.51 0.46 6.22
N ALA A 379 -9.65 0.52 7.23
CA ALA A 379 -9.10 -0.64 7.91
C ALA A 379 -10.10 -1.19 8.97
N PHE A 380 -11.14 -1.90 8.53
CA PHE A 380 -12.22 -2.40 9.42
C PHE A 380 -12.40 -3.92 9.43
N SER A 381 -11.83 -4.63 8.47
CA SER A 381 -12.05 -6.06 8.27
C SER A 381 -11.16 -6.92 9.18
N SER A 382 -11.29 -8.24 9.03
CA SER A 382 -10.46 -9.24 9.72
C SER A 382 -9.39 -9.85 8.81
N GLY A 383 -8.98 -9.13 7.76
CA GLY A 383 -7.95 -9.55 6.81
C GLY A 383 -8.45 -9.59 5.36
N CYS A 384 -9.69 -10.08 5.13
CA CYS A 384 -10.29 -10.11 3.79
C CYS A 384 -10.56 -8.71 3.23
N ILE A 385 -10.71 -8.62 1.91
CA ILE A 385 -10.87 -7.35 1.20
C ILE A 385 -12.32 -7.23 0.74
N ARG A 386 -13.03 -6.20 1.20
CA ARG A 386 -14.40 -5.93 0.72
C ARG A 386 -14.32 -4.94 -0.42
N VAL A 387 -15.01 -5.22 -1.53
CA VAL A 387 -15.02 -4.40 -2.75
C VAL A 387 -16.38 -3.69 -2.86
N GLU A 388 -16.35 -2.37 -3.08
CA GLU A 388 -17.56 -1.54 -3.18
C GLU A 388 -18.39 -1.92 -4.41
N HIS A 389 -17.74 -1.98 -5.56
CA HIS A 389 -18.32 -2.27 -6.88
C HIS A 389 -17.96 -3.70 -7.31
N ALA A 390 -18.30 -4.67 -6.46
CA ALA A 390 -17.96 -6.07 -6.67
C ALA A 390 -18.75 -6.73 -7.81
N ASP A 391 -19.95 -6.22 -8.09
CA ASP A 391 -20.78 -6.53 -9.24
C ASP A 391 -20.11 -6.11 -10.55
N ASP A 392 -19.72 -4.84 -10.66
CA ASP A 392 -19.02 -4.32 -11.84
C ASP A 392 -17.69 -5.04 -12.06
N LEU A 393 -16.95 -5.34 -10.99
CA LEU A 393 -15.75 -6.15 -11.05
C LEU A 393 -16.06 -7.57 -11.56
N ALA A 394 -17.14 -8.20 -11.09
CA ALA A 394 -17.51 -9.53 -11.56
C ALA A 394 -17.90 -9.53 -13.04
N GLU A 395 -18.64 -8.52 -13.51
CA GLU A 395 -18.99 -8.35 -14.92
C GLU A 395 -17.73 -8.21 -15.79
N LEU A 396 -16.82 -7.31 -15.40
CA LEU A 396 -15.57 -7.09 -16.11
C LEU A 396 -14.72 -8.36 -16.23
N LEU A 397 -14.55 -9.10 -15.13
CA LEU A 397 -13.72 -10.31 -15.13
C LEU A 397 -14.41 -11.51 -15.84
N LEU A 398 -15.72 -11.46 -16.05
CA LEU A 398 -16.49 -12.48 -16.77
C LEU A 398 -16.76 -12.12 -18.24
N ALA A 399 -16.39 -10.94 -18.71
CA ALA A 399 -16.69 -10.45 -20.06
C ALA A 399 -16.26 -11.43 -21.16
N ASP A 400 -15.07 -12.02 -21.03
CA ASP A 400 -14.50 -12.98 -21.99
C ASP A 400 -14.88 -14.45 -21.67
N SER A 401 -15.87 -14.66 -20.81
CA SER A 401 -16.27 -15.99 -20.35
C SER A 401 -17.60 -16.44 -20.96
N ARG A 402 -17.92 -17.73 -20.78
CA ARG A 402 -19.24 -18.29 -21.14
C ARG A 402 -20.40 -17.78 -20.25
N TYR A 403 -20.12 -16.92 -19.27
CA TYR A 403 -21.08 -16.40 -18.31
C TYR A 403 -21.49 -14.98 -18.67
N GLN A 404 -22.32 -14.87 -19.71
CA GLN A 404 -22.88 -13.60 -20.16
C GLN A 404 -23.75 -12.95 -19.06
N PRO A 405 -23.93 -11.61 -19.06
CA PRO A 405 -24.62 -10.87 -17.99
C PRO A 405 -26.00 -11.44 -17.61
N ASP A 406 -26.84 -11.81 -18.57
CA ASP A 406 -28.17 -12.39 -18.31
C ASP A 406 -28.10 -13.71 -17.52
N LYS A 407 -27.07 -14.52 -17.78
CA LYS A 407 -26.84 -15.77 -17.05
C LYS A 407 -26.40 -15.50 -15.62
N VAL A 408 -25.56 -14.50 -15.40
CA VAL A 408 -25.18 -14.07 -14.04
C VAL A 408 -26.41 -13.56 -13.28
N ALA A 409 -27.22 -12.71 -13.90
CA ALA A 409 -28.44 -12.14 -13.32
C ALA A 409 -29.47 -13.22 -12.95
N SER A 410 -29.65 -14.24 -13.79
CA SER A 410 -30.54 -15.38 -13.47
C SER A 410 -30.05 -16.18 -12.27
N ILE A 411 -28.76 -16.50 -12.18
CA ILE A 411 -28.17 -17.22 -11.02
C ILE A 411 -28.31 -16.39 -9.74
N LEU A 412 -28.18 -15.06 -9.81
CA LEU A 412 -28.34 -14.18 -8.64
C LEU A 412 -29.79 -14.15 -8.11
N LYS A 413 -30.79 -14.50 -8.90
CA LYS A 413 -32.18 -14.65 -8.42
C LYS A 413 -32.39 -15.94 -7.62
N GLU A 414 -31.49 -16.91 -7.76
CA GLU A 414 -31.53 -18.15 -6.99
C GLU A 414 -30.93 -17.96 -5.58
N THR A 415 -31.20 -18.90 -4.69
CA THR A 415 -30.66 -18.93 -3.32
C THR A 415 -29.42 -19.82 -3.17
N GLN A 416 -29.05 -20.55 -4.23
CA GLN A 416 -27.94 -21.50 -4.20
C GLN A 416 -26.61 -20.82 -4.57
N THR A 417 -25.53 -21.28 -3.92
CA THR A 417 -24.16 -20.87 -4.25
C THR A 417 -23.75 -21.45 -5.60
N LYS A 418 -23.19 -20.61 -6.48
CA LYS A 418 -22.65 -21.05 -7.77
C LYS A 418 -21.21 -20.61 -7.96
N TRP A 419 -20.36 -21.55 -8.37
CA TRP A 419 -18.98 -21.28 -8.77
C TRP A 419 -18.88 -21.07 -10.27
N LEU A 420 -18.33 -19.93 -10.66
CA LEU A 420 -18.04 -19.56 -12.03
C LEU A 420 -16.52 -19.57 -12.24
N PRO A 421 -15.92 -20.70 -12.65
CA PRO A 421 -14.50 -20.76 -12.98
C PRO A 421 -14.15 -19.85 -14.15
N LEU A 422 -13.06 -19.11 -14.02
CA LEU A 422 -12.48 -18.32 -15.09
C LEU A 422 -11.66 -19.22 -16.01
N SER A 423 -11.81 -19.04 -17.33
CA SER A 423 -11.02 -19.80 -18.31
C SER A 423 -9.52 -19.48 -18.20
N ASN A 424 -9.21 -18.22 -17.95
CA ASN A 424 -7.86 -17.73 -17.67
C ASN A 424 -7.87 -17.12 -16.26
N PRO A 425 -7.12 -17.70 -15.29
CA PRO A 425 -6.93 -17.08 -13.99
C PRO A 425 -6.34 -15.67 -14.14
N ILE A 426 -6.77 -14.75 -13.27
CA ILE A 426 -6.36 -13.35 -13.33
C ILE A 426 -5.44 -13.06 -12.14
N PRO A 427 -4.17 -12.69 -12.36
CA PRO A 427 -3.26 -12.35 -11.28
C PRO A 427 -3.84 -11.29 -10.33
N VAL A 428 -3.61 -11.47 -9.03
CA VAL A 428 -4.01 -10.52 -7.99
C VAL A 428 -2.85 -10.25 -7.04
N PHE A 429 -2.61 -8.97 -6.78
CA PHE A 429 -1.56 -8.50 -5.89
C PHE A 429 -2.16 -7.61 -4.81
N THR A 430 -1.73 -7.80 -3.57
CA THR A 430 -1.94 -6.80 -2.50
C THR A 430 -0.61 -6.16 -2.20
N VAL A 431 -0.56 -4.84 -2.29
CA VAL A 431 0.67 -4.04 -2.15
C VAL A 431 0.50 -2.95 -1.09
N TYR A 432 1.60 -2.35 -0.66
CA TYR A 432 1.64 -1.33 0.37
C TYR A 432 2.33 -0.07 -0.15
N TRP A 433 1.65 0.64 -1.04
CA TRP A 433 2.20 1.87 -1.62
C TRP A 433 1.60 3.10 -0.96
N SER A 434 2.36 3.70 -0.05
CA SER A 434 1.94 4.84 0.77
C SER A 434 2.28 6.20 0.17
N SER A 435 3.04 6.25 -0.93
CA SER A 435 3.30 7.47 -1.67
C SER A 435 3.58 7.20 -3.15
N TRP A 436 3.08 8.06 -4.02
CA TRP A 436 3.33 8.03 -5.46
C TRP A 436 3.10 9.42 -6.07
N ILE A 437 3.48 9.59 -7.33
CA ILE A 437 3.12 10.77 -8.14
C ILE A 437 1.88 10.38 -8.96
N ASP A 438 0.83 11.20 -8.90
CA ASP A 438 -0.37 11.03 -9.72
C ASP A 438 -0.20 11.57 -11.14
N GLU A 439 -1.23 11.43 -11.97
CA GLU A 439 -1.24 11.88 -13.37
C GLU A 439 -1.12 13.40 -13.51
N GLU A 440 -1.47 14.18 -12.47
CA GLU A 440 -1.28 15.62 -12.44
C GLU A 440 0.12 16.04 -11.92
N GLY A 441 1.00 15.07 -11.69
CA GLY A 441 2.36 15.32 -11.21
C GLY A 441 2.43 15.69 -9.72
N ARG A 442 1.38 15.41 -8.94
CA ARG A 442 1.33 15.71 -7.50
C ARG A 442 1.66 14.49 -6.67
N GLN A 443 2.38 14.72 -5.57
CA GLN A 443 2.61 13.67 -4.58
C GLN A 443 1.33 13.32 -3.83
N GLN A 444 0.93 12.06 -3.98
CA GLN A 444 -0.07 11.39 -3.15
C GLN A 444 0.61 10.73 -1.95
N LEU A 445 -0.07 10.75 -0.80
CA LEU A 445 0.38 10.19 0.46
C LEU A 445 -0.75 9.43 1.15
N ARG A 446 -0.43 8.38 1.90
CA ARG A 446 -1.38 7.62 2.70
C ARG A 446 -0.81 7.31 4.07
N ASN A 447 -1.69 7.19 5.06
CA ASN A 447 -1.30 6.83 6.42
C ASN A 447 -0.62 5.45 6.44
N ASP A 448 0.45 5.33 7.22
CA ASP A 448 1.12 4.05 7.47
C ASP A 448 0.32 3.19 8.48
N ILE A 449 -0.77 2.61 8.01
CA ILE A 449 -1.75 1.87 8.84
C ILE A 449 -1.24 0.55 9.43
N TYR A 450 -0.19 -0.06 8.85
CA TYR A 450 0.43 -1.31 9.30
C TYR A 450 1.91 -1.16 9.71
N GLY A 451 2.48 0.05 9.66
CA GLY A 451 3.83 0.31 10.18
C GLY A 451 4.98 -0.03 9.22
N PHE A 452 4.75 -0.14 7.91
CA PHE A 452 5.76 -0.56 6.94
C PHE A 452 6.72 0.58 6.54
N ASP A 453 6.41 1.83 6.86
CA ASP A 453 7.24 2.99 6.54
C ASP A 453 8.16 3.41 7.68
N ARG A 454 8.01 2.80 8.86
CA ARG A 454 8.87 3.08 10.01
C ARG A 454 10.22 2.39 9.84
N VAL A 455 11.28 3.16 9.56
CA VAL A 455 12.67 2.69 9.66
C VAL A 455 13.34 3.37 10.85
N SER A 456 13.86 2.58 11.80
CA SER A 456 14.47 3.09 13.04
C SER A 456 15.92 2.65 13.22
N TYR A 457 16.79 3.04 12.27
CA TYR A 457 18.23 2.88 12.50
C TYR A 457 19.00 4.20 12.62
N GLN A 458 18.46 5.34 12.18
CA GLN A 458 19.10 6.63 12.46
C GLN A 458 19.15 6.97 13.96
N SER A 459 18.31 6.34 14.80
CA SER A 459 18.40 6.46 16.26
C SER A 459 19.55 5.68 16.90
N ARG A 460 20.32 4.88 16.14
CA ARG A 460 21.49 4.13 16.65
C ARG A 460 22.83 4.53 16.02
N LEU A 461 22.83 5.45 15.05
CA LEU A 461 24.04 5.91 14.34
C LEU A 461 24.33 7.41 14.49
N LEU A 462 23.44 8.14 15.17
CA LEU A 462 23.75 9.42 15.82
C LEU A 462 24.09 9.12 17.28
#